data_AF-A0A816FXL8-F1
#
_entry.id   AF-A0A816FXL8-F1
#
_cell.length_a   1.000
_cell.length_b   1.000
_cell.length_c   1.000
_cell.angle_alpha   90.00
_cell.angle_beta   90.00
_cell.angle_gamma   90.00
#
_symmetry.space_group_name_H-M   'P 1'
#
loop_
_entity.id
_entity.type
_entity.pdbx_description
1 polymer ?
#
loop_
_entity_poly.entity_id
_entity_poly.type
_entity_poly.pdbx_seq_one_letter_code
_entity_poly.pdbx_strand_id
1 'polypeptide(L)'
;MSATKISELSWFHDFPPFFTLQPNLDTRRKQLDAWCSLILDYCRMKKVCTFDVNDASKFPPFSNAKINRQLDSNFIQVILEELRSRGNIEWEDKSKRRCLVLWKSPEEWAKTIYQWITAHGMNGTVCTFYELLHGDDTRSAEFHNIDPQLFRRVLGELEKRGQATVFADNGAEGMVDEVTKKTLSNIPLLKTKASPRDGEQWRQRLKEELQALIQYVKNNKEADNDWFRLESNQEGTRWWGKAWTIQDMLRYEFDIEFDIPVTYPMSAPEIAIPDLDGKTAKMYRGGKICMTDHFQPLWARNVPRFGIAHALALGLGPWLAVEIPDLIARGIVVHKEKTASTTTADGSSSTK
;
A
#
# COMPACT_ATOMS: atom_id res chain seq x y z
N MET A 1 24.27 -18.56 11.36
CA MET A 1 25.32 -17.96 12.24
C MET A 1 25.69 -18.98 13.28
N SER A 2 26.97 -19.14 13.63
CA SER A 2 27.36 -20.03 14.73
C SER A 2 26.95 -19.40 16.07
N ALA A 3 26.59 -20.23 17.05
CA ALA A 3 26.22 -19.79 18.40
C ALA A 3 27.30 -18.93 19.08
N THR A 4 28.56 -19.09 18.66
CA THR A 4 29.74 -18.37 19.15
C THR A 4 29.70 -16.86 18.88
N LYS A 5 29.21 -16.42 17.71
CA LYS A 5 29.13 -14.99 17.37
C LYS A 5 28.09 -14.25 18.22
N ILE A 6 26.98 -14.91 18.54
CA ILE A 6 25.89 -14.34 19.35
C ILE A 6 26.35 -14.17 20.80
N SER A 7 27.12 -15.12 21.34
CA SER A 7 27.68 -15.02 22.70
C SER A 7 28.72 -13.91 22.84
N GLU A 8 29.56 -13.68 21.81
CA GLU A 8 30.56 -12.60 21.84
C GLU A 8 29.89 -11.21 21.77
N LEU A 9 28.89 -11.02 20.91
CA LEU A 9 28.11 -9.78 20.84
C LEU A 9 27.41 -9.46 22.17
N SER A 10 26.86 -10.50 22.82
CA SER A 10 26.22 -10.35 24.14
C SER A 10 27.22 -9.89 25.21
N TRP A 11 28.47 -10.36 25.15
CA TRP A 11 29.50 -9.94 26.09
C TRP A 11 29.88 -8.46 25.93
N PHE A 12 30.08 -7.98 24.69
CA PHE A 12 30.36 -6.56 24.45
C PHE A 12 29.22 -5.66 24.94
N HIS A 13 27.97 -6.06 24.71
CA HIS A 13 26.80 -5.30 25.15
C HIS A 13 26.68 -5.24 26.68
N ASP A 14 27.20 -6.21 27.43
CA ASP A 14 27.24 -6.19 28.89
C ASP A 14 28.52 -5.55 29.46
N PHE A 15 29.42 -5.03 28.61
CA PHE A 15 30.66 -4.36 29.02
C PHE A 15 30.49 -2.83 29.10
N PRO A 16 30.50 -2.19 30.29
CA PRO A 16 30.17 -0.77 30.42
C PRO A 16 31.00 0.20 29.57
N PRO A 17 32.34 0.02 29.39
CA PRO A 17 33.14 0.89 28.52
C PRO A 17 32.73 0.83 27.04
N PHE A 18 32.00 -0.20 26.61
CA PHE A 18 31.50 -0.33 25.24
C PHE A 18 30.54 0.81 24.83
N PHE A 19 29.86 1.41 25.81
CA PHE A 19 28.93 2.53 25.61
C PHE A 19 29.60 3.92 25.62
N THR A 20 30.92 3.97 25.74
CA THR A 20 31.69 5.22 25.74
C THR A 20 32.69 5.21 24.60
N LEU A 21 32.68 6.25 23.76
CA LEU A 21 33.59 6.35 22.62
C LEU A 21 35.06 6.27 23.07
N GLN A 22 35.77 5.24 22.62
CA GLN A 22 37.14 5.00 23.08
C GLN A 22 38.12 6.04 22.52
N PRO A 23 39.05 6.59 23.32
CA PRO A 23 39.99 7.61 22.86
C PRO A 23 41.09 7.03 21.97
N ASN A 24 41.54 5.80 22.24
CA ASN A 24 42.55 5.11 21.45
C ASN A 24 41.95 4.64 20.10
N LEU A 25 42.66 4.90 19.00
CA LEU A 25 42.17 4.63 17.64
C LEU A 25 41.97 3.15 17.33
N ASP A 26 42.87 2.27 17.76
CA ASP A 26 42.77 0.82 17.51
C ASP A 26 41.62 0.21 18.32
N THR A 27 41.49 0.62 19.58
CA THR A 27 40.36 0.19 20.43
C THR A 27 39.04 0.73 19.90
N ARG A 28 39.00 2.00 19.45
CA ARG A 28 37.82 2.60 18.82
C ARG A 28 37.41 1.86 17.56
N ARG A 29 38.36 1.47 16.72
CA ARG A 29 38.07 0.70 15.49
C ARG A 29 37.36 -0.62 15.84
N LYS A 30 37.93 -1.39 16.76
CA LYS A 30 37.32 -2.66 17.22
C LYS A 30 35.95 -2.44 17.87
N GLN A 31 35.80 -1.36 18.64
CA GLN A 31 34.53 -0.97 19.22
C GLN A 31 33.48 -0.68 18.14
N LEU A 32 33.82 0.10 17.12
CA LEU A 32 32.92 0.42 16.01
C LEU A 32 32.58 -0.81 15.17
N ASP A 33 33.53 -1.73 14.95
CA ASP A 33 33.28 -3.02 14.28
C ASP A 33 32.25 -3.86 15.04
N ALA A 34 32.39 -3.93 16.37
CA ALA A 34 31.44 -4.63 17.23
C ALA A 34 30.06 -3.96 17.22
N TRP A 35 30.00 -2.62 17.26
CA TRP A 35 28.73 -1.87 17.15
C TRP A 35 28.03 -2.10 15.82
N CYS A 36 28.75 -2.00 14.70
CA CYS A 36 28.20 -2.26 13.38
C CYS A 36 27.62 -3.68 13.31
N SER A 37 28.38 -4.68 13.78
CA SER A 37 27.94 -6.08 13.80
C SER A 37 26.69 -6.26 14.65
N LEU A 38 26.65 -5.66 15.85
CA LEU A 38 25.49 -5.74 16.76
C LEU A 38 24.22 -5.16 16.14
N ILE A 39 24.33 -4.00 15.49
CA ILE A 39 23.18 -3.34 14.86
C ILE A 39 22.66 -4.18 13.69
N LEU A 40 23.55 -4.66 12.82
CA LEU A 40 23.16 -5.46 11.65
C LEU A 40 22.54 -6.79 12.06
N ASP A 41 23.10 -7.45 13.08
CA ASP A 41 22.58 -8.71 13.61
C ASP A 41 21.21 -8.51 14.26
N TYR A 42 21.04 -7.43 15.04
CA TYR A 42 19.76 -7.07 15.62
C TYR A 42 18.70 -6.81 14.54
N CYS A 43 19.03 -6.00 13.53
CA CYS A 43 18.15 -5.71 12.40
C CYS A 43 17.79 -6.97 11.63
N ARG A 44 18.75 -7.87 11.39
CA ARG A 44 18.52 -9.17 10.76
C ARG A 44 17.57 -10.05 11.56
N MET A 45 17.78 -10.16 12.87
CA MET A 45 16.97 -11.01 13.77
C MET A 45 15.54 -10.50 13.93
N LYS A 46 15.38 -9.19 14.05
CA LYS A 46 14.07 -8.54 14.24
C LYS A 46 13.38 -8.18 12.93
N LYS A 47 14.06 -8.35 11.79
CA LYS A 47 13.59 -7.97 10.44
C LYS A 47 13.20 -6.49 10.34
N VAL A 48 13.90 -5.63 11.09
CA VAL A 48 13.68 -4.18 11.09
C VAL A 48 14.76 -3.51 10.25
N CYS A 49 14.37 -2.83 9.18
CA CYS A 49 15.32 -2.12 8.31
C CYS A 49 15.29 -0.61 8.51
N THR A 50 14.27 -0.02 9.12
CA THR A 50 14.16 1.44 9.24
C THR A 50 14.55 1.93 10.62
N PHE A 51 15.30 3.02 10.68
CA PHE A 51 15.73 3.66 11.92
C PHE A 51 15.51 5.18 11.85
N ASP A 52 14.82 5.74 12.85
CA ASP A 52 14.74 7.20 13.06
C ASP A 52 15.69 7.59 14.19
N VAL A 53 16.58 8.54 13.91
CA VAL A 53 17.58 9.05 14.86
C VAL A 53 16.94 9.62 16.13
N ASN A 54 15.72 10.16 16.05
CA ASN A 54 15.02 10.70 17.23
C ASN A 54 14.52 9.59 18.16
N ASP A 55 14.31 8.37 17.63
CA ASP A 55 13.91 7.20 18.40
C ASP A 55 15.13 6.36 18.83
N ALA A 56 16.36 6.86 18.66
CA ALA A 56 17.58 6.17 19.07
C ALA A 56 17.56 5.73 20.54
N SER A 57 16.91 6.50 21.42
CA SER A 57 16.74 6.16 22.84
C SER A 57 15.86 4.95 23.10
N LYS A 58 14.98 4.60 22.16
CA LYS A 58 14.10 3.43 22.20
C LYS A 58 14.68 2.24 21.45
N PHE A 59 15.79 2.43 20.72
CA PHE A 59 16.43 1.38 19.96
C PHE A 59 17.22 0.46 20.89
N PRO A 60 16.80 -0.81 21.08
CA PRO A 60 17.36 -1.65 22.13
C PRO A 60 18.88 -1.84 22.07
N PRO A 61 19.54 -1.95 20.90
CA PRO A 61 21.00 -2.00 20.84
C PRO A 61 21.71 -0.82 21.52
N PHE A 62 21.10 0.37 21.58
CA PHE A 62 21.73 1.57 22.12
C PHE A 62 21.53 1.76 23.62
N SER A 63 20.76 0.89 24.27
CA SER A 63 20.45 0.98 25.70
C SER A 63 20.48 -0.40 26.35
N ASN A 64 21.37 -0.56 27.32
CA ASN A 64 21.41 -1.75 28.17
C ASN A 64 20.97 -1.40 29.60
N ALA A 65 19.73 -1.76 29.92
CA ALA A 65 19.16 -1.58 31.25
C ALA A 65 19.87 -2.42 32.33
N LYS A 66 20.47 -3.57 31.99
CA LYS A 66 21.13 -4.46 32.98
C LYS A 66 22.32 -3.81 33.64
N ILE A 67 23.09 -3.02 32.88
CA ILE A 67 24.28 -2.31 33.34
C ILE A 67 24.06 -0.80 33.48
N ASN A 68 22.81 -0.34 33.30
CA ASN A 68 22.42 1.07 33.33
C ASN A 68 23.33 1.95 32.44
N ARG A 69 23.42 1.59 31.15
CA ARG A 69 24.20 2.32 30.15
C ARG A 69 23.38 2.57 28.89
N GLN A 70 23.60 3.73 28.30
CA GLN A 70 22.98 4.17 27.07
C GLN A 70 24.00 4.99 26.28
N LEU A 71 23.96 4.89 24.95
CA LEU A 71 24.79 5.71 24.08
C LEU A 71 24.33 7.18 24.07
N ASP A 72 25.29 8.09 24.04
CA ASP A 72 25.02 9.50 23.78
C ASP A 72 24.81 9.77 22.28
N SER A 73 24.19 10.91 21.97
CA SER A 73 23.84 11.30 20.60
C SER A 73 25.07 11.44 19.69
N ASN A 74 26.20 11.93 20.21
CA ASN A 74 27.41 12.10 19.42
C ASN A 74 27.97 10.73 19.00
N PHE A 75 28.05 9.79 19.94
CA PHE A 75 28.55 8.45 19.63
C PHE A 75 27.62 7.69 18.68
N ILE A 76 26.30 7.85 18.81
CA ILE A 76 25.33 7.30 17.85
C ILE A 76 25.62 7.83 16.43
N GLN A 77 25.83 9.14 16.27
CA GLN A 77 26.15 9.72 14.96
C GLN A 77 27.45 9.15 14.37
N VAL A 78 28.48 8.93 15.20
CA VAL A 78 29.73 8.30 14.76
C VAL A 78 29.49 6.88 14.25
N ILE A 79 28.67 6.09 14.95
CA ILE A 79 28.33 4.72 14.54
C ILE A 79 27.53 4.72 13.23
N LEU A 80 26.55 5.62 13.08
CA LEU A 80 25.74 5.72 11.87
C LEU A 80 26.58 6.15 10.66
N GLU A 81 27.52 7.06 10.84
CA GLU A 81 28.43 7.48 9.78
C GLU A 81 29.39 6.34 9.39
N GLU A 82 29.84 5.54 10.35
CA GLU A 82 30.64 4.34 10.09
C GLU A 82 29.85 3.26 9.34
N LEU A 83 28.58 3.04 9.71
CA LEU A 83 27.71 2.13 8.96
C LEU A 83 27.45 2.64 7.54
N ARG A 84 27.29 3.96 7.36
CA ARG A 84 27.14 4.59 6.05
C ARG A 84 28.39 4.43 5.19
N SER A 85 29.59 4.62 5.76
CA SER A 85 30.85 4.49 5.04
C SER A 85 31.09 3.06 4.53
N ARG A 86 30.55 2.06 5.25
CA ARG A 86 30.55 0.64 4.87
C ARG A 86 29.46 0.25 3.87
N GLY A 87 28.57 1.17 3.50
CA GLY A 87 27.43 0.88 2.62
C GLY A 87 26.27 0.16 3.31
N ASN A 88 26.28 0.08 4.64
CA ASN A 88 25.27 -0.63 5.43
C ASN A 88 24.11 0.26 5.85
N ILE A 89 24.14 1.55 5.51
CA ILE A 89 23.06 2.50 5.76
C ILE A 89 22.85 3.41 4.55
N GLU A 90 21.58 3.64 4.20
CA GLU A 90 21.14 4.68 3.29
C GLU A 90 20.24 5.68 4.00
N TRP A 91 20.49 6.98 3.83
CA TRP A 91 19.63 8.03 4.39
C TRP A 91 18.41 8.24 3.48
N GLU A 92 17.22 8.29 4.07
CA GLU A 92 15.98 8.55 3.33
C GLU A 92 15.77 10.04 3.02
N ASP A 93 16.43 10.91 3.79
CA ASP A 93 16.27 12.36 3.70
C ASP A 93 17.61 13.10 3.81
N LYS A 94 17.66 14.31 3.23
CA LYS A 94 18.83 15.19 3.30
C LYS A 94 19.12 15.68 4.73
N SER A 95 18.13 15.67 5.61
CA SER A 95 18.26 16.03 7.01
C SER A 95 18.90 14.95 7.88
N LYS A 96 19.26 13.79 7.31
CA LYS A 96 19.81 12.62 8.02
C LYS A 96 18.98 12.24 9.25
N ARG A 97 17.66 12.25 9.12
CA ARG A 97 16.74 11.93 10.21
C ARG A 97 16.35 10.46 10.22
N ARG A 98 15.99 9.91 9.06
CA ARG A 98 15.66 8.49 8.91
C ARG A 98 16.61 7.79 7.96
N CYS A 99 16.94 6.57 8.30
CA CYS A 99 17.80 5.74 7.48
C CYS A 99 17.35 4.28 7.40
N LEU A 100 17.71 3.65 6.29
CA LEU A 100 17.51 2.24 6.02
C LEU A 100 18.81 1.50 6.33
N VAL A 101 18.78 0.56 7.27
CA VAL A 101 19.87 -0.32 7.66
C VAL A 101 19.87 -1.57 6.78
N LEU A 102 20.98 -1.82 6.12
CA LEU A 102 21.20 -2.89 5.15
C LEU A 102 22.17 -3.92 5.75
N TRP A 103 21.64 -4.97 6.40
CA TRP A 103 22.49 -6.10 6.87
C TRP A 103 22.95 -7.03 5.75
N LYS A 104 22.37 -6.87 4.56
CA LYS A 104 22.66 -7.57 3.32
C LYS A 104 22.31 -6.61 2.19
N SER A 105 23.19 -6.49 1.20
CA SER A 105 23.02 -5.46 0.18
C SER A 105 21.85 -5.77 -0.76
N PRO A 106 21.25 -4.78 -1.44
CA PRO A 106 20.22 -5.03 -2.44
C PRO A 106 20.67 -6.03 -3.52
N GLU A 107 21.94 -5.99 -3.92
CA GLU A 107 22.57 -6.88 -4.90
C GLU A 107 22.61 -8.34 -4.42
N GLU A 108 22.96 -8.55 -3.15
CA GLU A 108 23.01 -9.87 -2.53
C GLU A 108 21.60 -10.43 -2.32
N TRP A 109 20.66 -9.58 -1.94
CA TRP A 109 19.25 -9.93 -1.87
C TRP A 109 18.69 -10.32 -3.24
N ALA A 110 18.96 -9.54 -4.28
CA ALA A 110 18.55 -9.82 -5.64
C ALA A 110 19.03 -11.20 -6.07
N LYS A 111 20.32 -11.50 -5.83
CA LYS A 111 20.88 -12.83 -6.11
C LYS A 111 20.16 -13.94 -5.35
N THR A 112 19.86 -13.72 -4.06
CA THR A 112 19.20 -14.71 -3.19
C THR A 112 17.77 -15.01 -3.67
N ILE A 113 17.01 -13.97 -3.98
CA ILE A 113 15.64 -14.07 -4.48
C ILE A 113 15.63 -14.75 -5.86
N TYR A 114 16.51 -14.33 -6.77
CA TYR A 114 16.59 -14.93 -8.10
C TYR A 114 16.97 -16.43 -8.06
N GLN A 115 17.92 -16.79 -7.20
CA GLN A 115 18.28 -18.20 -6.97
C GLN A 115 17.11 -19.01 -6.44
N TRP A 116 16.34 -18.45 -5.51
CA TRP A 116 15.14 -19.10 -4.98
C TRP A 116 14.09 -19.29 -6.07
N ILE A 117 13.77 -18.24 -6.85
CA ILE A 117 12.79 -18.31 -7.97
C ILE A 117 13.19 -19.40 -8.96
N THR A 118 14.47 -19.44 -9.35
CA THR A 118 15.00 -20.45 -10.27
C THR A 118 14.90 -21.87 -9.70
N ALA A 119 15.23 -22.05 -8.42
CA ALA A 119 15.15 -23.35 -7.76
C ALA A 119 13.71 -23.88 -7.65
N HIS A 120 12.71 -22.98 -7.60
CA HIS A 120 11.30 -23.33 -7.53
C HIS A 120 10.60 -23.37 -8.90
N GLY A 121 11.35 -23.18 -10.00
CA GLY A 121 10.80 -23.25 -11.36
C GLY A 121 9.85 -22.10 -11.70
N MET A 122 9.91 -20.99 -10.97
CA MET A 122 9.02 -19.82 -11.14
C MET A 122 9.58 -18.79 -12.15
N ASN A 123 10.51 -19.21 -13.01
CA ASN A 123 11.06 -18.34 -14.04
C ASN A 123 10.01 -18.09 -15.14
N GLY A 124 9.77 -16.82 -15.46
CA GLY A 124 8.80 -16.41 -16.48
C GLY A 124 7.36 -16.36 -16.00
N THR A 125 7.09 -16.63 -14.72
CA THR A 125 5.77 -16.42 -14.12
C THR A 125 5.64 -15.03 -13.52
N VAL A 126 4.44 -14.47 -13.52
CA VAL A 126 4.12 -13.23 -12.80
C VAL A 126 3.82 -13.58 -11.34
N CYS A 127 4.44 -12.86 -10.41
CA CYS A 127 4.20 -13.01 -8.98
C CYS A 127 3.95 -11.64 -8.36
N THR A 128 3.09 -11.57 -7.35
CA THR A 128 2.83 -10.34 -6.62
C THR A 128 3.91 -10.08 -5.56
N PHE A 129 4.04 -8.82 -5.16
CA PHE A 129 4.94 -8.43 -4.05
C PHE A 129 4.58 -9.16 -2.75
N TYR A 130 3.28 -9.36 -2.51
CA TYR A 130 2.77 -10.07 -1.33
C TYR A 130 3.12 -11.57 -1.36
N GLU A 131 2.93 -12.26 -2.49
CA GLU A 131 3.29 -13.68 -2.63
C GLU A 131 4.77 -13.91 -2.32
N LEU A 132 5.65 -13.00 -2.75
CA LEU A 132 7.08 -13.12 -2.49
C LEU A 132 7.43 -12.83 -1.03
N LEU A 133 6.87 -11.79 -0.40
CA LEU A 133 7.24 -11.43 0.97
C LEU A 133 6.49 -12.21 2.06
N HIS A 134 5.23 -12.54 1.81
CA HIS A 134 4.30 -13.04 2.82
C HIS A 134 3.61 -14.34 2.41
N GLY A 135 3.85 -14.85 1.20
CA GLY A 135 3.28 -16.12 0.74
C GLY A 135 3.75 -17.31 1.57
N ASP A 136 2.91 -18.35 1.59
CA ASP A 136 3.18 -19.57 2.35
C ASP A 136 4.39 -20.34 1.82
N ASP A 137 4.62 -20.28 0.50
CA ASP A 137 5.75 -20.93 -0.18
C ASP A 137 7.09 -20.30 0.19
N THR A 138 7.11 -19.02 0.57
CA THR A 138 8.35 -18.30 0.91
C THR A 138 8.70 -18.38 2.38
N ARG A 139 7.89 -19.00 3.25
CA ARG A 139 8.15 -19.07 4.72
C ARG A 139 9.54 -19.60 5.09
N SER A 140 10.11 -20.48 4.26
CA SER A 140 11.46 -21.04 4.46
C SER A 140 12.58 -20.18 3.86
N ALA A 141 12.24 -19.18 3.05
CA ALA A 141 13.17 -18.32 2.35
C ALA A 141 13.73 -17.22 3.27
N GLU A 142 14.99 -16.87 3.08
CA GLU A 142 15.66 -15.84 3.90
C GLU A 142 15.00 -14.46 3.76
N PHE A 143 14.42 -14.17 2.58
CA PHE A 143 13.76 -12.91 2.25
C PHE A 143 12.29 -12.84 2.71
N HIS A 144 11.75 -13.89 3.32
CA HIS A 144 10.41 -13.83 3.89
C HIS A 144 10.32 -12.74 4.97
N ASN A 145 9.25 -11.93 4.89
CA ASN A 145 9.00 -10.78 5.76
C ASN A 145 10.16 -9.77 5.84
N ILE A 146 10.96 -9.60 4.79
CA ILE A 146 11.88 -8.45 4.75
C ILE A 146 11.08 -7.15 4.58
N ASP A 147 11.69 -6.04 4.96
CA ASP A 147 11.05 -4.74 4.90
C ASP A 147 10.65 -4.38 3.45
N PRO A 148 9.41 -3.90 3.22
CA PRO A 148 8.93 -3.54 1.88
C PRO A 148 9.75 -2.43 1.19
N GLN A 149 10.33 -1.48 1.92
CA GLN A 149 11.16 -0.45 1.30
C GLN A 149 12.48 -1.04 0.81
N LEU A 150 13.09 -1.92 1.61
CA LEU A 150 14.26 -2.68 1.17
C LEU A 150 13.93 -3.56 -0.04
N PHE A 151 12.82 -4.30 -0.02
CA PHE A 151 12.47 -5.20 -1.12
C PHE A 151 12.25 -4.44 -2.44
N ARG A 152 11.65 -3.24 -2.41
CA ARG A 152 11.58 -2.38 -3.62
C ARG A 152 12.95 -2.05 -4.20
N ARG A 153 13.94 -1.77 -3.37
CA ARG A 153 15.33 -1.52 -3.83
C ARG A 153 15.91 -2.77 -4.50
N VAL A 154 15.65 -3.93 -3.92
CA VAL A 154 16.07 -5.22 -4.47
C VAL A 154 15.42 -5.49 -5.83
N LEU A 155 14.13 -5.19 -5.99
CA LEU A 155 13.44 -5.31 -7.26
C LEU A 155 14.06 -4.42 -8.34
N GLY A 156 14.37 -3.15 -8.01
CA GLY A 156 15.06 -2.27 -8.95
C GLY A 156 16.44 -2.78 -9.37
N GLU A 157 17.13 -3.53 -8.49
CA GLU A 157 18.39 -4.19 -8.83
C GLU A 157 18.19 -5.43 -9.72
N LEU A 158 17.12 -6.20 -9.51
CA LEU A 158 16.73 -7.29 -10.41
C LEU A 158 16.35 -6.79 -11.81
N GLU A 159 15.65 -5.65 -11.90
CA GLU A 159 15.32 -5.01 -13.19
C GLU A 159 16.56 -4.55 -13.95
N LYS A 160 17.48 -3.86 -13.27
CA LYS A 160 18.75 -3.43 -13.89
C LYS A 160 19.55 -4.60 -14.47
N ARG A 161 19.43 -5.79 -13.87
CA ARG A 161 20.08 -7.02 -14.33
C ARG A 161 19.31 -7.75 -15.43
N GLY A 162 18.13 -7.27 -15.82
CA GLY A 162 17.24 -7.94 -16.77
C GLY A 162 16.69 -9.26 -16.23
N GLN A 163 16.66 -9.44 -14.91
CA GLN A 163 16.23 -10.67 -14.23
C GLN A 163 14.76 -10.64 -13.81
N ALA A 164 14.16 -9.45 -13.75
CA ALA A 164 12.75 -9.23 -13.47
C ALA A 164 12.26 -7.98 -14.20
N THR A 165 10.94 -7.87 -14.35
CA THR A 165 10.25 -6.65 -14.76
C THR A 165 9.20 -6.35 -13.70
N VAL A 166 9.27 -5.18 -13.08
CA VAL A 166 8.28 -4.77 -12.08
C VAL A 166 7.11 -4.15 -12.82
N PHE A 167 5.99 -4.86 -12.79
CA PHE A 167 4.72 -4.29 -13.18
C PHE A 167 4.22 -3.45 -12.00
N ALA A 168 4.36 -2.13 -12.13
CA ALA A 168 3.69 -1.22 -11.23
C ALA A 168 2.19 -1.35 -11.47
N ASP A 169 1.54 -2.18 -10.67
CA ASP A 169 0.13 -2.01 -10.43
C ASP A 169 0.01 -0.65 -9.72
N ASN A 170 -0.60 0.33 -10.39
CA ASN A 170 -0.94 1.62 -9.79
C ASN A 170 -1.90 1.46 -8.58
N GLY A 171 -2.24 0.23 -8.18
CA GLY A 171 -3.16 -0.11 -7.11
C GLY A 171 -2.58 -0.71 -5.81
N ALA A 172 -1.28 -0.97 -5.61
CA ALA A 172 -0.87 -1.68 -4.38
C ALA A 172 0.58 -1.46 -3.89
N GLU A 173 0.76 -0.53 -2.94
CA GLU A 173 1.39 -0.78 -1.62
C GLU A 173 1.48 0.53 -0.80
N GLY A 174 0.83 0.57 0.37
CA GLY A 174 1.32 1.28 1.56
C GLY A 174 1.40 2.81 1.57
N MET A 175 1.22 3.48 0.44
CA MET A 175 0.85 4.89 0.39
C MET A 175 -0.41 4.95 -0.46
N VAL A 176 -1.51 5.40 0.15
CA VAL A 176 -2.50 6.14 -0.62
C VAL A 176 -1.67 7.13 -1.45
N ASP A 177 -1.69 6.99 -2.77
CA ASP A 177 -0.83 7.81 -3.63
C ASP A 177 -1.11 9.29 -3.34
N GLU A 178 -0.16 10.18 -3.61
CA GLU A 178 -0.32 11.60 -3.26
C GLU A 178 -1.57 12.23 -3.89
N VAL A 179 -2.04 11.72 -5.03
CA VAL A 179 -3.27 12.17 -5.70
C VAL A 179 -4.50 11.72 -4.91
N THR A 180 -4.55 10.47 -4.49
CA THR A 180 -5.63 9.92 -3.68
C THR A 180 -5.63 10.55 -2.28
N LYS A 181 -4.47 10.80 -1.66
CA LYS A 181 -4.37 11.53 -0.37
C LYS A 181 -4.92 12.94 -0.50
N LYS A 182 -4.53 13.65 -1.54
CA LYS A 182 -5.00 15.01 -1.84
C LYS A 182 -6.51 15.02 -2.12
N THR A 183 -7.01 14.00 -2.81
CA THR A 183 -8.44 13.84 -3.07
C THR A 183 -9.20 13.66 -1.75
N LEU A 184 -8.74 12.75 -0.88
CA LEU A 184 -9.35 12.49 0.42
C LEU A 184 -9.26 13.67 1.39
N SER A 185 -8.15 14.43 1.39
CA SER A 185 -8.01 15.60 2.25
C SER A 185 -9.03 16.70 1.94
N ASN A 186 -9.55 16.71 0.71
CA ASN A 186 -10.54 17.69 0.25
C ASN A 186 -11.99 17.21 0.42
N ILE A 187 -12.21 15.95 0.85
CA ILE A 187 -13.55 15.44 1.18
C ILE A 187 -13.83 15.73 2.66
N PRO A 188 -14.94 16.42 2.99
CA PRO A 188 -15.33 16.67 4.37
C PRO A 188 -15.49 15.36 5.16
N LEU A 189 -14.84 15.28 6.33
CA LEU A 189 -14.99 14.16 7.26
C LEU A 189 -16.31 14.26 8.02
N LEU A 190 -16.97 13.12 8.17
CA LEU A 190 -18.23 13.01 8.90
C LEU A 190 -17.98 12.86 10.40
N LYS A 191 -18.98 13.18 11.20
CA LYS A 191 -18.89 13.18 12.67
C LYS A 191 -19.94 12.27 13.29
N THR A 192 -21.14 12.26 12.72
CA THR A 192 -22.27 11.55 13.31
C THR A 192 -22.12 10.03 13.08
N LYS A 193 -22.09 9.25 14.16
CA LYS A 193 -22.10 7.78 14.11
C LYS A 193 -23.54 7.28 14.20
N ALA A 194 -24.22 7.23 13.07
CA ALA A 194 -25.61 6.80 13.00
C ALA A 194 -25.85 5.91 11.77
N SER A 195 -26.64 4.88 11.98
CA SER A 195 -27.19 3.96 10.99
C SER A 195 -28.59 4.39 10.54
N PRO A 196 -29.13 3.83 9.46
CA PRO A 196 -30.51 4.08 9.05
C PRO A 196 -31.59 3.79 10.11
N ARG A 197 -31.25 3.08 11.19
CA ARG A 197 -32.17 2.76 12.29
C ARG A 197 -32.25 3.85 13.37
N ASP A 198 -31.34 4.83 13.33
CA ASP A 198 -31.17 5.80 14.42
C ASP A 198 -32.00 7.09 14.25
N GLY A 199 -33.04 7.07 13.40
CA GLY A 199 -34.06 8.11 13.28
C GLY A 199 -33.48 9.51 13.01
N GLU A 200 -33.62 10.44 13.95
CA GLU A 200 -33.10 11.81 13.82
C GLU A 200 -31.57 11.86 13.65
N GLN A 201 -30.83 10.96 14.30
CA GLN A 201 -29.38 10.91 14.13
C GLN A 201 -28.99 10.45 12.72
N TRP A 202 -29.81 9.60 12.10
CA TRP A 202 -29.64 9.25 10.69
C TRP A 202 -29.85 10.46 9.78
N ARG A 203 -30.86 11.29 10.02
CA ARG A 203 -31.10 12.52 9.24
C ARG A 203 -29.91 13.48 9.33
N GLN A 204 -29.32 13.60 10.52
CA GLN A 204 -28.11 14.39 10.72
C GLN A 204 -26.91 13.79 9.95
N ARG A 205 -26.72 12.48 10.02
CA ARG A 205 -25.69 11.77 9.24
C ARG A 205 -25.90 11.94 7.74
N LEU A 206 -27.11 11.77 7.24
CA LEU A 206 -27.45 11.91 5.83
C LEU A 206 -27.18 13.32 5.31
N LYS A 207 -27.42 14.35 6.12
CA LYS A 207 -27.03 15.72 5.80
C LYS A 207 -25.51 15.87 5.63
N GLU A 208 -24.71 15.23 6.49
CA GLU A 208 -23.25 15.20 6.36
C GLU A 208 -22.80 14.45 5.10
N GLU A 209 -23.45 13.32 4.76
CA GLU A 209 -23.16 12.56 3.54
C GLU A 209 -23.40 13.40 2.28
N LEU A 210 -24.56 14.06 2.19
CA LEU A 210 -24.90 14.93 1.06
C LEU A 210 -23.92 16.09 0.94
N GLN A 211 -23.54 16.72 2.06
CA GLN A 211 -22.52 17.78 2.05
C GLN A 211 -21.16 17.29 1.56
N ALA A 212 -20.73 16.10 2.00
CA ALA A 212 -19.47 15.51 1.56
C ALA A 212 -19.50 15.15 0.07
N LEU A 213 -20.60 14.58 -0.43
CA LEU A 213 -20.79 14.26 -1.84
C LEU A 213 -20.81 15.52 -2.73
N ILE A 214 -21.55 16.56 -2.33
CA ILE A 214 -21.61 17.83 -3.06
C ILE A 214 -20.22 18.46 -3.15
N GLN A 215 -19.48 18.49 -2.04
CA GLN A 215 -18.12 19.02 -2.03
C GLN A 215 -17.19 18.19 -2.90
N TYR A 216 -17.30 16.86 -2.86
CA TYR A 216 -16.49 15.97 -3.68
C TYR A 216 -16.74 16.19 -5.18
N VAL A 217 -18.01 16.25 -5.60
CA VAL A 217 -18.39 16.55 -7.00
C VAL A 217 -17.90 17.94 -7.41
N LYS A 218 -18.00 18.94 -6.53
CA LYS A 218 -17.49 20.29 -6.81
C LYS A 218 -15.98 20.27 -7.05
N ASN A 219 -15.21 19.63 -6.17
CA ASN A 219 -13.76 19.49 -6.32
C ASN A 219 -13.39 18.77 -7.62
N ASN A 220 -14.13 17.71 -7.96
CA ASN A 220 -13.93 16.95 -9.19
C ASN A 220 -14.16 17.82 -10.43
N LYS A 221 -15.21 18.63 -10.45
CA LYS A 221 -15.48 19.58 -11.55
C LYS A 221 -14.41 20.66 -11.67
N GLU A 222 -13.96 21.22 -10.55
CA GLU A 222 -12.87 22.20 -10.54
C GLU A 222 -11.54 21.63 -11.04
N ALA A 223 -11.34 20.32 -10.87
CA ALA A 223 -10.17 19.58 -11.37
C ALA A 223 -10.37 18.97 -12.77
N ASP A 224 -11.47 19.29 -13.47
CA ASP A 224 -11.86 18.71 -14.77
C ASP A 224 -11.89 17.16 -14.77
N ASN A 225 -12.33 16.58 -13.66
CA ASN A 225 -12.39 15.15 -13.40
C ASN A 225 -13.77 14.74 -12.86
N ASP A 226 -14.85 15.26 -13.45
CA ASP A 226 -16.22 14.86 -13.10
C ASP A 226 -16.49 13.45 -13.63
N TRP A 227 -16.72 12.47 -12.74
CA TRP A 227 -16.75 11.05 -13.09
C TRP A 227 -17.99 10.28 -12.58
N PHE A 228 -18.90 10.90 -11.82
CA PHE A 228 -20.12 10.22 -11.36
C PHE A 228 -21.28 11.18 -11.06
N ARG A 229 -22.49 10.62 -11.02
CA ARG A 229 -23.70 11.22 -10.46
C ARG A 229 -24.44 10.18 -9.63
N LEU A 230 -24.98 10.62 -8.51
CA LEU A 230 -25.75 9.78 -7.59
C LEU A 230 -27.00 10.49 -7.12
N GLU A 231 -28.05 9.69 -6.92
CA GLU A 231 -29.32 10.05 -6.32
C GLU A 231 -29.66 9.00 -5.25
N SER A 232 -30.60 9.33 -4.38
CA SER A 232 -31.09 8.42 -3.35
C SER A 232 -32.60 8.48 -3.24
N ASN A 233 -33.19 7.48 -2.58
CA ASN A 233 -34.56 7.59 -2.10
C ASN A 233 -34.69 8.65 -1.00
N GLN A 234 -35.93 8.95 -0.60
CA GLN A 234 -36.22 9.98 0.41
C GLN A 234 -35.56 9.66 1.77
N GLU A 235 -35.42 8.37 2.10
CA GLU A 235 -34.81 7.91 3.34
C GLU A 235 -33.27 7.87 3.29
N GLY A 236 -32.66 8.02 2.11
CA GLY A 236 -31.21 7.92 1.92
C GLY A 236 -30.64 6.51 2.14
N THR A 237 -31.48 5.48 2.11
CA THR A 237 -31.11 4.08 2.36
C THR A 237 -30.76 3.30 1.10
N ARG A 238 -31.23 3.75 -0.07
CA ARG A 238 -30.88 3.18 -1.36
C ARG A 238 -30.40 4.28 -2.29
N TRP A 239 -29.28 4.02 -2.97
CA TRP A 239 -28.61 4.95 -3.85
C TRP A 239 -28.44 4.34 -5.23
N TRP A 240 -28.58 5.17 -6.26
CA TRP A 240 -28.38 4.77 -7.65
C TRP A 240 -27.86 5.94 -8.46
N GLY A 241 -27.27 5.65 -9.60
CA GLY A 241 -26.81 6.67 -10.52
C GLY A 241 -25.90 6.11 -11.59
N LYS A 242 -24.96 6.94 -12.02
CA LYS A 242 -24.04 6.63 -13.13
C LYS A 242 -22.62 7.00 -12.74
N ALA A 243 -21.67 6.14 -13.06
CA ALA A 243 -20.25 6.46 -13.04
C ALA A 243 -19.66 6.28 -14.44
N TRP A 244 -18.63 7.05 -14.77
CA TRP A 244 -17.98 6.95 -16.07
C TRP A 244 -16.47 7.11 -15.96
N THR A 245 -15.77 6.52 -16.93
CA THR A 245 -14.32 6.65 -17.10
C THR A 245 -14.00 7.00 -18.55
N ILE A 246 -12.91 7.72 -18.76
CA ILE A 246 -12.44 8.10 -20.09
C ILE A 246 -11.25 7.19 -20.42
N GLN A 247 -11.36 6.44 -21.52
CA GLN A 247 -10.30 5.56 -22.04
C GLN A 247 -10.17 5.82 -23.53
N ASP A 248 -8.96 6.10 -24.02
CA ASP A 248 -8.70 6.45 -25.42
C ASP A 248 -9.62 7.55 -25.97
N MET A 249 -9.83 8.63 -25.19
CA MET A 249 -10.74 9.75 -25.51
C MET A 249 -12.23 9.36 -25.66
N LEU A 250 -12.61 8.16 -25.26
CA LEU A 250 -13.99 7.68 -25.26
C LEU A 250 -14.53 7.57 -23.83
N ARG A 251 -15.78 8.00 -23.63
CA ARG A 251 -16.46 7.97 -22.32
C ARG A 251 -17.26 6.68 -22.17
N TYR A 252 -16.84 5.83 -21.25
CA TYR A 252 -17.55 4.60 -20.87
C TYR A 252 -18.38 4.88 -19.63
N GLU A 253 -19.69 4.67 -19.72
CA GLU A 253 -20.65 4.98 -18.65
C GLU A 253 -21.36 3.71 -18.17
N PHE A 254 -21.46 3.57 -16.85
CA PHE A 254 -22.03 2.41 -16.17
C PHE A 254 -23.07 2.85 -15.16
N ASP A 255 -24.19 2.12 -15.11
CA ASP A 255 -25.18 2.30 -14.05
C ASP A 255 -24.66 1.66 -12.75
N ILE A 256 -24.76 2.40 -11.65
CA ILE A 256 -24.31 1.97 -10.32
C ILE A 256 -25.45 2.02 -9.32
N GLU A 257 -25.49 1.07 -8.39
CA GLU A 257 -26.45 1.05 -7.29
C GLU A 257 -25.88 0.43 -6.01
N PHE A 258 -26.40 0.82 -4.86
CA PHE A 258 -26.10 0.20 -3.56
C PHE A 258 -27.15 0.55 -2.50
N ASP A 259 -27.30 -0.35 -1.54
CA ASP A 259 -28.06 -0.12 -0.32
C ASP A 259 -27.12 0.22 0.84
N ILE A 260 -27.56 1.10 1.74
CA ILE A 260 -26.87 1.40 2.98
C ILE A 260 -27.14 0.26 3.97
N PRO A 261 -26.10 -0.47 4.44
CA PRO A 261 -26.30 -1.57 5.37
C PRO A 261 -26.81 -1.05 6.71
N VAL A 262 -27.58 -1.88 7.43
CA VAL A 262 -28.09 -1.54 8.77
C VAL A 262 -26.98 -1.32 9.80
N THR A 263 -25.78 -1.83 9.54
CA THR A 263 -24.57 -1.63 10.36
C THR A 263 -23.77 -0.39 9.97
N TYR A 264 -24.20 0.38 8.96
CA TYR A 264 -23.53 1.61 8.56
C TYR A 264 -23.45 2.61 9.73
N PRO A 265 -22.34 3.35 9.92
CA PRO A 265 -21.11 3.39 9.12
C PRO A 265 -20.05 2.34 9.52
N MET A 266 -20.35 1.37 10.40
CA MET A 266 -19.38 0.34 10.77
C MET A 266 -18.98 -0.54 9.58
N SER A 267 -19.93 -0.84 8.72
CA SER A 267 -19.71 -1.54 7.45
C SER A 267 -19.88 -0.55 6.29
N ALA A 268 -18.97 -0.59 5.33
CA ALA A 268 -19.10 0.18 4.09
C ALA A 268 -20.26 -0.35 3.22
N PRO A 269 -20.88 0.49 2.38
CA PRO A 269 -21.84 0.03 1.39
C PRO A 269 -21.15 -0.81 0.31
N GLU A 270 -21.86 -1.80 -0.22
CA GLU A 270 -21.39 -2.66 -1.30
C GLU A 270 -21.86 -2.09 -2.64
N ILE A 271 -20.97 -1.41 -3.35
CA ILE A 271 -21.27 -0.77 -4.64
C ILE A 271 -21.40 -1.84 -5.72
N ALA A 272 -22.50 -1.81 -6.46
CA ALA A 272 -22.76 -2.73 -7.56
C ALA A 272 -22.76 -2.00 -8.91
N ILE A 273 -22.25 -2.71 -9.93
CA ILE A 273 -22.34 -2.38 -11.35
C ILE A 273 -23.01 -3.58 -12.05
N PRO A 274 -24.35 -3.63 -12.09
CA PRO A 274 -25.08 -4.80 -12.57
C PRO A 274 -24.70 -5.23 -13.99
N ASP A 275 -24.41 -4.26 -14.87
CA ASP A 275 -24.02 -4.51 -16.26
C ASP A 275 -22.71 -5.30 -16.43
N LEU A 276 -21.89 -5.36 -15.39
CA LEU A 276 -20.60 -6.06 -15.38
C LEU A 276 -20.64 -7.39 -14.62
N ASP A 277 -21.80 -7.82 -14.12
CA ASP A 277 -21.94 -9.08 -13.39
C ASP A 277 -21.48 -10.27 -14.27
N GLY A 278 -20.59 -11.09 -13.71
CA GLY A 278 -19.98 -12.23 -14.42
C GLY A 278 -18.96 -11.88 -15.52
N LYS A 279 -18.65 -10.60 -15.75
CA LYS A 279 -17.70 -10.16 -16.80
C LYS A 279 -16.26 -10.02 -16.32
N THR A 280 -16.04 -9.87 -15.01
CA THR A 280 -14.71 -9.84 -14.37
C THR A 280 -14.69 -10.76 -13.14
N ALA A 281 -13.50 -11.30 -12.84
CA ALA A 281 -13.26 -12.07 -11.62
C ALA A 281 -13.23 -11.19 -10.36
N LYS A 282 -13.09 -9.85 -10.51
CA LYS A 282 -13.06 -8.89 -9.39
C LYS A 282 -14.45 -8.36 -9.04
N MET A 283 -15.45 -9.24 -9.10
CA MET A 283 -16.84 -8.94 -8.80
C MET A 283 -17.51 -10.12 -8.10
N TYR A 284 -18.30 -9.83 -7.06
CA TYR A 284 -19.16 -10.79 -6.40
C TYR A 284 -20.52 -10.88 -7.12
N ARG A 285 -21.25 -11.96 -6.85
CA ARG A 285 -22.58 -12.22 -7.42
C ARG A 285 -23.51 -11.01 -7.27
N GLY A 286 -24.20 -10.66 -8.35
CA GLY A 286 -25.12 -9.53 -8.38
C GLY A 286 -24.43 -8.20 -8.66
N GLY A 287 -23.28 -8.22 -9.33
CA GLY A 287 -22.62 -7.00 -9.81
C GLY A 287 -21.77 -6.26 -8.78
N LYS A 288 -21.63 -6.78 -7.55
CA LYS A 288 -20.96 -6.08 -6.45
C LYS A 288 -19.44 -6.07 -6.65
N ILE A 289 -18.82 -4.90 -6.68
CA ILE A 289 -17.38 -4.80 -6.91
C ILE A 289 -16.59 -5.47 -5.77
N CYS A 290 -15.58 -6.26 -6.12
CA CYS A 290 -14.62 -6.77 -5.14
C CYS A 290 -13.62 -5.65 -4.84
N MET A 291 -13.83 -4.95 -3.73
CA MET A 291 -12.85 -3.97 -3.23
C MET A 291 -11.55 -4.66 -2.82
N THR A 292 -10.45 -3.91 -2.78
CA THR A 292 -9.15 -4.45 -2.37
C THR A 292 -9.17 -4.90 -0.91
N ASP A 293 -8.34 -5.88 -0.56
CA ASP A 293 -8.22 -6.39 0.82
C ASP A 293 -7.85 -5.29 1.83
N HIS A 294 -7.23 -4.21 1.37
CA HIS A 294 -6.85 -3.04 2.17
C HIS A 294 -8.02 -2.11 2.50
N PHE A 295 -9.11 -2.16 1.75
CA PHE A 295 -10.24 -1.24 1.91
C PHE A 295 -10.94 -1.44 3.27
N GLN A 296 -11.24 -2.68 3.65
CA GLN A 296 -11.98 -2.97 4.89
C GLN A 296 -11.20 -2.55 6.16
N PRO A 297 -9.91 -2.88 6.31
CA PRO A 297 -9.11 -2.38 7.44
C PRO A 297 -8.99 -0.85 7.46
N LEU A 298 -8.86 -0.20 6.31
CA LEU A 298 -8.78 1.26 6.22
C LEU A 298 -10.11 1.92 6.63
N TRP A 299 -11.24 1.38 6.15
CA TRP A 299 -12.58 1.81 6.53
C TRP A 299 -12.77 1.69 8.03
N ALA A 300 -12.51 0.51 8.60
CA ALA A 300 -12.70 0.22 10.02
C ALA A 300 -11.94 1.19 10.94
N ARG A 301 -10.71 1.57 10.58
CA ARG A 301 -9.90 2.53 11.35
C ARG A 301 -10.44 3.96 11.30
N ASN A 302 -11.22 4.30 10.29
CA ASN A 302 -11.74 5.65 10.07
C ASN A 302 -13.23 5.79 10.39
N VAL A 303 -13.90 4.75 10.88
CA VAL A 303 -15.29 4.87 11.37
C VAL A 303 -15.34 5.83 12.56
N PRO A 304 -16.26 6.81 12.63
CA PRO A 304 -17.38 7.09 11.71
C PRO A 304 -17.10 8.19 10.67
N ARG A 305 -15.84 8.60 10.51
CA ARG A 305 -15.40 9.75 9.72
C ARG A 305 -15.55 9.57 8.21
N PHE A 306 -15.47 8.33 7.74
CA PHE A 306 -15.71 8.01 6.33
C PHE A 306 -17.19 7.85 6.03
N GLY A 307 -17.53 8.14 4.77
CA GLY A 307 -18.89 8.15 4.25
C GLY A 307 -18.95 7.69 2.78
N ILE A 308 -20.08 7.93 2.11
CA ILE A 308 -20.33 7.48 0.73
C ILE A 308 -19.30 8.06 -0.23
N ALA A 309 -18.99 9.35 -0.13
CA ALA A 309 -17.95 9.99 -0.94
C ALA A 309 -16.59 9.29 -0.83
N HIS A 310 -16.25 8.82 0.37
CA HIS A 310 -15.00 8.10 0.62
C HIS A 310 -15.04 6.68 0.04
N ALA A 311 -16.19 5.99 0.12
CA ALA A 311 -16.38 4.67 -0.49
C ALA A 311 -16.23 4.75 -2.03
N LEU A 312 -16.74 5.81 -2.66
CA LEU A 312 -16.56 6.05 -4.09
C LEU A 312 -15.09 6.33 -4.43
N ALA A 313 -14.44 7.23 -3.70
CA ALA A 313 -13.07 7.65 -3.97
C ALA A 313 -12.03 6.53 -3.73
N LEU A 314 -12.24 5.68 -2.72
CA LEU A 314 -11.31 4.61 -2.33
C LEU A 314 -11.66 3.23 -2.87
N GLY A 315 -12.93 3.01 -3.21
CA GLY A 315 -13.43 1.73 -3.71
C GLY A 315 -13.68 1.80 -5.21
N LEU A 316 -14.75 2.48 -5.61
CA LEU A 316 -15.23 2.48 -7.00
C LEU A 316 -14.24 3.12 -7.98
N GLY A 317 -13.65 4.28 -7.64
CA GLY A 317 -12.73 5.00 -8.53
C GLY A 317 -11.51 4.16 -8.94
N PRO A 318 -10.72 3.64 -7.97
CA PRO A 318 -9.59 2.76 -8.25
C PRO A 318 -10.01 1.48 -8.98
N TRP A 319 -11.16 0.89 -8.62
CA TRP A 319 -11.67 -0.30 -9.30
C TRP A 319 -11.96 -0.02 -10.79
N LEU A 320 -12.62 1.10 -11.10
CA LEU A 320 -12.88 1.50 -12.49
C LEU A 320 -11.58 1.76 -13.27
N ALA A 321 -10.57 2.35 -12.62
CA ALA A 321 -9.29 2.66 -13.24
C ALA A 321 -8.47 1.40 -13.62
N VAL A 322 -8.70 0.27 -12.96
CA VAL A 322 -8.00 -1.00 -13.22
C VAL A 322 -8.83 -1.93 -14.11
N GLU A 323 -10.10 -2.15 -13.76
CA GLU A 323 -10.90 -3.19 -14.38
C GLU A 323 -11.46 -2.77 -15.75
N ILE A 324 -11.83 -1.50 -15.93
CA ILE A 324 -12.43 -1.06 -17.20
C ILE A 324 -11.43 -1.15 -18.37
N PRO A 325 -10.15 -0.71 -18.23
CA PRO A 325 -9.16 -0.95 -19.27
C PRO A 325 -8.98 -2.41 -19.66
N ASP A 326 -8.91 -3.34 -18.69
CA ASP A 326 -8.82 -4.79 -18.96
C ASP A 326 -10.04 -5.29 -19.74
N LEU A 327 -11.25 -4.90 -19.29
CA LEU A 327 -12.50 -5.30 -19.94
C LEU A 327 -12.64 -4.74 -21.36
N ILE A 328 -12.13 -3.53 -21.61
CA ILE A 328 -12.07 -2.95 -22.96
C ILE A 328 -11.06 -3.72 -23.82
N ALA A 329 -9.86 -3.98 -23.30
CA ALA A 329 -8.81 -4.72 -24.02
C ALA A 329 -9.25 -6.14 -24.41
N ARG A 330 -10.03 -6.79 -23.55
CA ARG A 330 -10.64 -8.11 -23.80
C ARG A 330 -11.88 -8.04 -24.70
N GLY A 331 -12.31 -6.86 -25.12
CA GLY A 331 -13.48 -6.65 -25.98
C GLY A 331 -14.83 -6.94 -25.31
N ILE A 332 -14.86 -7.05 -23.97
CA ILE A 332 -16.07 -7.35 -23.20
C ILE A 332 -16.91 -6.08 -23.01
N VAL A 333 -16.24 -4.95 -22.75
CA VAL A 333 -16.86 -3.63 -22.70
C VAL A 333 -16.58 -2.94 -24.03
N VAL A 334 -17.65 -2.62 -24.76
CA VAL A 334 -17.58 -1.94 -26.06
C VAL A 334 -18.24 -0.57 -25.93
N HIS A 335 -17.59 0.46 -26.47
CA HIS A 335 -18.16 1.81 -26.48
C HIS A 335 -19.45 1.84 -27.31
N LYS A 336 -20.49 2.51 -26.79
CA LYS A 336 -21.84 2.54 -27.39
C LYS A 336 -21.86 2.96 -28.86
N GLU A 337 -20.94 3.82 -29.30
CA GLU A 337 -20.84 4.25 -30.71
C GLU A 337 -20.30 3.17 -31.67
N LYS A 338 -19.42 2.27 -31.21
CA LYS A 338 -18.96 1.11 -32.03
C LYS A 338 -20.06 0.05 -32.20
N THR A 339 -20.98 -0.03 -31.25
CA THR A 339 -22.13 -0.94 -31.33
C THR A 339 -23.14 -0.47 -32.38
N ALA A 340 -23.30 0.85 -32.56
CA ALA A 340 -24.25 1.42 -33.52
C ALA A 340 -23.86 1.20 -35.00
N SER A 341 -22.56 1.09 -35.32
CA SER A 341 -22.09 0.82 -36.68
C SER A 341 -22.20 -0.63 -37.12
N THR A 342 -22.45 -1.57 -36.19
CA THR A 342 -22.57 -3.00 -36.51
C THR A 342 -24.02 -3.42 -36.80
N THR A 343 -25.00 -2.70 -36.25
CA THR A 343 -26.44 -3.04 -36.43
C THR A 343 -27.02 -2.54 -37.76
N THR A 344 -26.36 -1.62 -38.47
CA THR A 344 -26.86 -1.09 -39.76
C THR A 344 -26.42 -1.89 -40.99
N ALA A 345 -25.68 -2.99 -40.83
CA ALA A 345 -25.14 -3.78 -41.95
C ALA A 345 -26.01 -4.97 -42.41
N ASP A 346 -26.99 -5.44 -41.63
CA ASP A 346 -27.78 -6.66 -41.94
C ASP A 346 -29.19 -6.38 -42.48
N GLY A 347 -29.37 -5.26 -43.19
CA GLY A 347 -30.66 -4.77 -43.66
C GLY A 347 -30.82 -4.58 -45.16
N SER A 348 -30.10 -5.28 -46.04
CA SER A 348 -30.55 -5.40 -47.44
C SER A 348 -29.97 -6.61 -48.18
N SER A 349 -30.82 -7.60 -48.46
CA SER A 349 -30.76 -8.46 -49.66
C SER A 349 -31.78 -9.60 -49.54
N SER A 350 -32.99 -9.37 -50.06
CA SER A 350 -33.85 -10.43 -50.60
C SER A 350 -34.85 -9.80 -51.55
N THR A 351 -34.41 -9.67 -52.81
CA THR A 351 -35.31 -9.52 -53.96
C THR A 351 -34.71 -10.35 -55.09
N LYS A 352 -35.27 -11.54 -55.30
CA LYS A 352 -35.68 -12.06 -56.59
C LYS A 352 -36.49 -13.34 -56.41
#